data_AF-A0A6G3ML17-F1
#
_entry.id   AF-A0A6G3ML17-F1
#
_cell.length_a   1.000
_cell.length_b   1.000
_cell.length_c   1.000
_cell.angle_alpha   90.00
_cell.angle_beta   90.00
_cell.angle_gamma   90.00
#
_symmetry.space_group_name_H-M   'P 1'
#
loop_
_entity.id
_entity.type
_entity.pdbx_description
1 polymer ?
#
loop_
_entity_poly.entity_id
_entity_poly.type
_entity_poly.pdbx_seq_one_letter_code
_entity_poly.pdbx_strand_id
1 'polypeptide(L)'
;DDINTKKKKTDILVSLINSENWKYILAEFSIYSTYPQFEFAAYSIRKLTECALKEPKTVSYILDLLVKILKSNRSVIVAEVVIVLRTLLQINVHNVENKNQFDLSSIIQRLIILFDNVSEPVARESIVWLVSEYCRELPHLAPDMLRLAARSFCNDITNVKHQTLNLAARLVAINDSETVHAL
;
A
#
# COMPACT_ATOMS: atom_id res chain seq x y z
N ASP A 1 -13.22 -25.88 9.07
CA ASP A 1 -13.54 -25.46 7.69
C ASP A 1 -12.32 -25.50 6.80
N ASP A 2 -12.49 -26.08 5.61
CA ASP A 2 -11.52 -26.01 4.52
C ASP A 2 -11.28 -24.55 4.07
N ILE A 3 -10.11 -24.28 3.47
CA ILE A 3 -9.71 -22.95 3.00
C ILE A 3 -10.74 -22.40 2.00
N ASN A 4 -11.28 -23.23 1.10
CA ASN A 4 -12.26 -22.77 0.12
C ASN A 4 -13.58 -22.32 0.77
N THR A 5 -14.02 -23.05 1.79
CA THR A 5 -15.20 -22.66 2.58
C THR A 5 -14.97 -21.32 3.27
N LYS A 6 -13.77 -21.11 3.85
CA LYS A 6 -13.42 -19.83 4.47
C LYS A 6 -13.41 -18.68 3.46
N LYS A 7 -12.80 -18.87 2.28
CA LYS A 7 -12.79 -17.85 1.21
C LYS A 7 -14.20 -17.45 0.77
N LYS A 8 -15.08 -18.44 0.53
CA LYS A 8 -16.48 -18.17 0.19
C LYS A 8 -17.22 -17.39 1.28
N LYS A 9 -17.00 -17.74 2.55
CA LYS A 9 -17.56 -16.97 3.69
C LYS A 9 -17.05 -15.53 3.68
N THR A 10 -15.76 -15.31 3.42
CA THR A 10 -15.17 -13.97 3.26
C THR A 10 -15.84 -13.20 2.13
N ASP A 11 -16.07 -13.81 0.97
CA ASP A 11 -16.75 -13.16 -0.17
C ASP A 11 -18.19 -12.74 0.15
N ILE A 12 -18.90 -13.58 0.90
CA ILE A 12 -20.25 -13.26 1.39
C ILE A 12 -20.19 -12.07 2.36
N LEU A 13 -19.23 -12.05 3.28
CA LEU A 13 -19.06 -10.92 4.21
C LEU A 13 -18.76 -9.60 3.47
N VAL A 14 -17.87 -9.61 2.47
CA VAL A 14 -17.65 -8.43 1.61
C VAL A 14 -18.91 -8.04 0.83
N SER A 15 -19.74 -9.02 0.47
CA SER A 15 -21.00 -8.78 -0.24
C SER A 15 -22.04 -8.07 0.61
N LEU A 16 -22.02 -8.29 1.92
CA LEU A 16 -23.01 -7.77 2.87
C LEU A 16 -22.59 -6.46 3.56
N ILE A 17 -21.40 -5.92 3.26
CA ILE A 17 -20.90 -4.71 3.92
C ILE A 17 -21.79 -3.49 3.63
N ASN A 18 -22.10 -2.74 4.68
CA ASN A 18 -22.87 -1.50 4.62
C ASN A 18 -22.50 -0.57 5.79
N SER A 19 -23.12 0.62 5.80
CA SER A 19 -22.86 1.68 6.77
C SER A 19 -23.14 1.32 8.23
N GLU A 20 -23.96 0.30 8.49
CA GLU A 20 -24.35 -0.15 9.83
C GLU A 20 -23.45 -1.26 10.36
N ASN A 21 -22.97 -2.15 9.50
CA ASN A 21 -22.31 -3.39 9.90
C ASN A 21 -20.79 -3.43 9.67
N TRP A 22 -20.22 -2.46 8.95
CA TRP A 22 -18.82 -2.51 8.50
C TRP A 22 -17.82 -2.72 9.65
N LYS A 23 -18.07 -2.15 10.83
CA LYS A 23 -17.18 -2.28 11.99
C LYS A 23 -17.01 -3.73 12.43
N TYR A 24 -18.10 -4.50 12.45
CA TYR A 24 -18.07 -5.91 12.85
C TYR A 24 -17.37 -6.75 11.80
N ILE A 25 -17.64 -6.49 10.51
CA ILE A 25 -17.00 -7.20 9.40
C ILE A 25 -15.49 -6.93 9.42
N LEU A 26 -15.05 -5.68 9.56
CA LEU A 26 -13.62 -5.37 9.58
C LEU A 26 -12.91 -5.86 10.83
N ALA A 27 -13.59 -5.95 11.97
CA ALA A 27 -13.05 -6.60 13.16
C ALA A 27 -12.74 -8.08 12.90
N GLU A 28 -13.63 -8.77 12.17
CA GLU A 28 -13.41 -10.16 11.75
C GLU A 28 -12.25 -10.27 10.75
N PHE A 29 -12.16 -9.36 9.78
CA PHE A 29 -11.03 -9.33 8.84
C PHE A 29 -9.69 -9.05 9.52
N SER A 30 -9.68 -8.22 10.56
CA SER A 30 -8.51 -8.00 11.40
C SER A 30 -8.03 -9.32 12.00
N ILE A 31 -8.95 -10.15 12.51
CA ILE A 31 -8.63 -11.50 13.00
C ILE A 31 -8.12 -12.40 11.86
N TYR A 32 -8.82 -12.46 10.72
CA TYR A 32 -8.40 -13.28 9.57
C TYR A 32 -7.01 -12.95 9.05
N SER A 33 -6.61 -11.67 9.08
CA SER A 33 -5.28 -11.22 8.65
C SER A 33 -4.13 -11.82 9.48
N THR A 34 -4.43 -12.27 10.71
CA THR A 34 -3.45 -12.86 11.63
C THR A 34 -3.40 -14.40 11.57
N TYR A 35 -4.27 -15.03 10.76
CA TYR A 35 -4.35 -16.49 10.72
C TYR A 35 -3.03 -17.13 10.26
N PRO A 36 -2.65 -18.29 10.83
CA PRO A 36 -1.41 -18.98 10.44
C PRO A 36 -1.36 -19.33 8.96
N GLN A 37 -2.50 -19.70 8.36
CA GLN A 37 -2.58 -20.08 6.95
C GLN A 37 -2.39 -18.85 6.07
N PHE A 38 -1.19 -18.72 5.49
CA PHE A 38 -0.81 -17.59 4.63
C PHE A 38 -1.82 -17.34 3.50
N GLU A 39 -2.24 -18.39 2.80
CA GLU A 39 -3.14 -18.27 1.66
C GLU A 39 -4.47 -17.59 2.04
N PHE A 40 -5.04 -17.95 3.19
CA PHE A 40 -6.28 -17.35 3.66
C PHE A 40 -6.06 -15.94 4.21
N ALA A 41 -5.02 -15.72 5.01
CA ALA A 41 -4.69 -14.39 5.53
C ALA A 41 -4.46 -13.38 4.39
N ALA A 42 -3.68 -13.75 3.37
CA ALA A 42 -3.45 -12.92 2.19
C ALA A 42 -4.74 -12.67 1.40
N TYR A 43 -5.60 -13.69 1.27
CA TYR A 43 -6.92 -13.53 0.63
C TYR A 43 -7.80 -12.51 1.37
N SER A 44 -7.89 -12.60 2.70
CA SER A 44 -8.66 -11.66 3.50
C SER A 44 -8.11 -10.23 3.40
N ILE A 45 -6.78 -10.06 3.38
CA ILE A 45 -6.13 -8.75 3.21
C ILE A 45 -6.48 -8.14 1.84
N ARG A 46 -6.41 -8.92 0.75
CA ARG A 46 -6.81 -8.45 -0.60
C ARG A 46 -8.25 -7.97 -0.63
N LYS A 47 -9.15 -8.69 0.05
CA LYS A 47 -10.57 -8.37 0.10
C LYS A 47 -10.90 -7.06 0.83
N LEU A 48 -9.97 -6.48 1.57
CA LEU A 48 -10.15 -5.17 2.20
C LEU A 48 -10.31 -4.04 1.17
N THR A 49 -9.67 -4.12 -0.01
CA THR A 49 -9.86 -3.09 -1.04
C THR A 49 -11.28 -3.08 -1.59
N GLU A 50 -11.90 -4.26 -1.74
CA GLU A 50 -13.31 -4.39 -2.13
C GLU A 50 -14.25 -3.83 -1.06
N CYS A 51 -13.94 -4.04 0.23
CA CYS A 51 -14.67 -3.40 1.32
C CYS A 51 -14.60 -1.87 1.25
N ALA A 52 -13.41 -1.32 1.00
CA ALA A 52 -13.18 0.12 0.86
C ALA A 52 -13.95 0.73 -0.31
N LEU A 53 -14.04 0.01 -1.44
CA LEU A 53 -14.80 0.44 -2.61
C LEU A 53 -16.31 0.48 -2.35
N LYS A 54 -16.83 -0.46 -1.57
CA LYS A 54 -18.26 -0.53 -1.26
C LYS A 54 -18.70 0.47 -0.20
N GLU A 55 -17.90 0.62 0.85
CA GLU A 55 -18.19 1.54 1.95
C GLU A 55 -16.97 2.43 2.20
N PRO A 56 -16.90 3.63 1.59
CA PRO A 56 -15.75 4.53 1.71
C PRO A 56 -15.41 4.93 3.15
N LYS A 57 -16.37 4.90 4.08
CA LYS A 57 -16.12 5.16 5.52
C LYS A 57 -15.13 4.17 6.15
N THR A 58 -14.94 3.00 5.53
CA THR A 58 -14.02 1.97 6.02
C THR A 58 -12.54 2.29 5.77
N VAL A 59 -12.24 3.19 4.82
CA VAL A 59 -10.87 3.43 4.33
C VAL A 59 -9.89 3.74 5.47
N SER A 60 -10.25 4.67 6.36
CA SER A 60 -9.39 5.06 7.49
C SER A 60 -9.07 3.87 8.41
N TYR A 61 -10.08 3.09 8.78
CA TYR A 61 -9.88 1.88 9.60
C TYR A 61 -9.01 0.83 8.88
N ILE A 62 -9.23 0.64 7.59
CA ILE A 62 -8.46 -0.33 6.79
C ILE A 62 -7.00 0.10 6.71
N LEU A 63 -6.71 1.38 6.50
CA LEU A 63 -5.33 1.89 6.50
C LEU A 63 -4.64 1.63 7.84
N ASP A 64 -5.29 1.93 8.97
CA ASP A 64 -4.74 1.66 10.29
C ASP A 64 -4.46 0.17 10.52
N LEU A 65 -5.39 -0.69 10.09
CA LEU A 65 -5.20 -2.14 10.14
C LEU A 65 -3.99 -2.59 9.31
N LEU A 66 -3.86 -2.11 8.06
CA LEU A 66 -2.74 -2.46 7.18
C LEU A 66 -1.40 -1.99 7.76
N VAL A 67 -1.33 -0.75 8.29
CA VAL A 67 -0.13 -0.22 8.95
C VAL A 67 0.25 -1.05 10.18
N LYS A 68 -0.73 -1.56 10.94
CA LYS A 68 -0.47 -2.50 12.04
C LYS A 68 0.13 -3.81 11.52
N ILE A 69 -0.39 -4.37 10.42
CA ILE A 69 0.09 -5.63 9.83
C ILE A 69 1.50 -5.48 9.24
N LEU A 70 1.90 -4.29 8.75
CA LEU A 70 3.28 -4.00 8.29
C LEU A 70 4.35 -4.24 9.37
N LYS A 71 3.98 -4.36 10.65
CA LYS A 71 4.89 -4.71 11.75
C LYS A 71 5.10 -6.23 11.90
N SER A 72 4.41 -7.05 11.11
CA SER A 72 4.55 -8.50 11.11
C SER A 72 5.93 -8.94 10.65
N ASN A 73 6.43 -10.05 11.20
CA ASN A 73 7.64 -10.72 10.76
C ASN A 73 7.43 -11.63 9.53
N ARG A 74 6.20 -11.73 9.02
CA ARG A 74 5.84 -12.58 7.89
C ARG A 74 6.04 -11.81 6.58
N SER A 75 7.22 -11.94 5.97
CA SER A 75 7.61 -11.23 4.75
C SER A 75 6.56 -11.28 3.63
N VAL A 76 5.97 -12.46 3.39
CA VAL A 76 4.95 -12.63 2.34
C VAL A 76 3.65 -11.89 2.66
N ILE A 77 3.26 -11.78 3.93
CA ILE A 77 2.11 -10.98 4.34
C ILE A 77 2.42 -9.49 4.23
N VAL A 78 3.63 -9.07 4.60
CA VAL A 78 4.07 -7.67 4.44
C VAL A 78 4.02 -7.28 2.97
N ALA A 79 4.51 -8.13 2.06
CA ALA A 79 4.42 -7.90 0.62
C ALA A 79 2.97 -7.73 0.15
N GLU A 80 2.06 -8.58 0.61
CA GLU A 80 0.63 -8.48 0.29
C GLU A 80 0.03 -7.14 0.75
N VAL A 81 0.33 -6.74 1.98
CA VAL A 81 -0.14 -5.48 2.56
C VAL A 81 0.36 -4.28 1.77
N VAL A 82 1.61 -4.30 1.30
CA VAL A 82 2.17 -3.23 0.46
C VAL A 82 1.39 -3.08 -0.85
N ILE A 83 1.05 -4.20 -1.51
CA ILE A 83 0.28 -4.20 -2.76
C ILE A 83 -1.14 -3.68 -2.53
N VAL A 84 -1.76 -4.09 -1.42
CA VAL A 84 -3.09 -3.63 -1.02
C VAL A 84 -3.09 -2.15 -0.64
N LEU A 85 -2.08 -1.68 0.09
CA LEU A 85 -1.89 -0.25 0.41
C LEU A 85 -1.77 0.58 -0.86
N ARG A 86 -0.96 0.14 -1.83
CA ARG A 86 -0.87 0.81 -3.14
C ARG A 86 -2.24 0.95 -3.80
N THR A 87 -2.95 -0.17 -3.93
CA THR A 87 -4.28 -0.19 -4.55
C THR A 87 -5.26 0.71 -3.82
N LEU A 88 -5.29 0.65 -2.49
CA LEU A 88 -6.18 1.45 -1.67
C LEU A 88 -5.87 2.94 -1.78
N LEU A 89 -4.60 3.34 -1.73
CA LEU A 89 -4.19 4.73 -1.87
C LEU A 89 -4.50 5.25 -3.27
N GLN A 90 -4.27 4.45 -4.32
CA GLN A 90 -4.61 4.82 -5.70
C GLN A 90 -6.12 5.07 -5.87
N ILE A 91 -6.98 4.21 -5.30
CA ILE A 91 -8.43 4.42 -5.31
C ILE A 91 -8.81 5.73 -4.62
N ASN A 92 -8.16 6.05 -3.49
CA ASN A 92 -8.49 7.21 -2.69
C ASN A 92 -7.90 8.54 -3.20
N VAL A 93 -6.79 8.53 -3.94
CA VAL A 93 -6.23 9.74 -4.58
C VAL A 93 -7.23 10.38 -5.55
N HIS A 94 -8.07 9.58 -6.20
CA HIS A 94 -9.13 10.06 -7.08
C HIS A 94 -10.33 10.65 -6.33
N ASN A 95 -10.46 10.39 -5.02
CA ASN A 95 -11.53 10.91 -4.17
C ASN A 95 -11.03 12.15 -3.42
N VAL A 96 -11.16 13.31 -4.07
CA VAL A 96 -10.61 14.63 -3.68
C VAL A 96 -10.99 15.06 -2.24
N GLU A 97 -12.09 14.54 -1.68
CA GLU A 97 -12.58 14.92 -0.34
C GLU A 97 -11.76 14.34 0.84
N ASN A 98 -10.89 13.35 0.61
CA ASN A 98 -10.20 12.62 1.69
C ASN A 98 -8.70 12.92 1.83
N LYS A 99 -8.17 13.92 1.11
CA LYS A 99 -6.72 14.25 1.12
C LYS A 99 -6.13 14.56 2.50
N ASN A 100 -6.96 14.94 3.48
CA ASN A 100 -6.50 15.40 4.80
C ASN A 100 -6.72 14.39 5.95
N GLN A 101 -7.14 13.14 5.66
CA GLN A 101 -7.65 12.24 6.72
C GLN A 101 -6.63 11.25 7.32
N PHE A 102 -5.46 11.02 6.70
CA PHE A 102 -4.50 10.04 7.21
C PHE A 102 -3.05 10.52 7.05
N ASP A 103 -2.18 10.08 7.97
CA ASP A 103 -0.75 10.43 7.97
C ASP A 103 0.00 9.66 6.87
N LEU A 104 -0.22 10.09 5.64
CA LEU A 104 0.40 9.54 4.44
C LEU A 104 1.93 9.56 4.54
N SER A 105 2.50 10.63 5.09
CA SER A 105 3.95 10.78 5.26
C SER A 105 4.52 9.63 6.10
N SER A 106 3.91 9.32 7.24
CA SER A 106 4.32 8.22 8.11
C SER A 106 4.20 6.85 7.44
N ILE A 107 3.12 6.62 6.68
CA ILE A 107 2.95 5.37 5.90
C ILE A 107 4.07 5.22 4.88
N ILE A 108 4.31 6.25 4.06
CA ILE A 108 5.34 6.23 3.03
C ILE A 108 6.73 6.07 3.63
N GLN A 109 7.06 6.79 4.71
CA GLN A 109 8.32 6.65 5.42
C GLN A 109 8.52 5.22 5.93
N ARG A 110 7.46 4.59 6.47
CA ARG A 110 7.53 3.19 6.91
C ARG A 110 7.80 2.24 5.74
N LEU A 111 7.19 2.47 4.59
CA LEU A 111 7.42 1.66 3.38
C LEU A 111 8.86 1.78 2.88
N ILE A 112 9.42 2.99 2.88
CA ILE A 112 10.83 3.23 2.50
C ILE A 112 11.77 2.42 3.42
N ILE A 113 11.55 2.46 4.74
CA ILE A 113 12.35 1.69 5.72
C ILE A 113 12.26 0.18 5.46
N LEU A 114 11.12 -0.31 4.98
CA LEU A 114 10.91 -1.73 4.70
C LEU A 114 11.52 -2.18 3.37
N PHE A 115 11.82 -1.27 2.44
CA PHE A 115 12.15 -1.58 1.04
C PHE A 115 13.24 -2.66 0.88
N ASP A 116 14.33 -2.57 1.64
CA ASP A 116 15.43 -3.53 1.56
C ASP A 116 15.07 -4.93 2.06
N ASN A 117 14.09 -5.03 2.97
CA ASN A 117 13.65 -6.30 3.55
C ASN A 117 12.53 -6.96 2.74
N VAL A 118 11.97 -6.26 1.75
CA VAL A 118 10.93 -6.79 0.87
C VAL A 118 11.60 -7.49 -0.31
N SER A 119 11.49 -8.81 -0.35
CA SER A 119 12.01 -9.63 -1.46
C SER A 119 11.06 -9.69 -2.65
N GLU A 120 9.75 -9.55 -2.41
CA GLU A 120 8.73 -9.73 -3.44
C GLU A 120 8.77 -8.56 -4.45
N PRO A 121 9.04 -8.80 -5.75
CA PRO A 121 9.26 -7.72 -6.70
C PRO A 121 8.04 -6.80 -6.89
N VAL A 122 6.84 -7.37 -6.87
CA VAL A 122 5.57 -6.63 -7.00
C VAL A 122 5.36 -5.66 -5.83
N ALA A 123 5.83 -6.03 -4.62
CA ALA A 123 5.79 -5.14 -3.46
C ALA A 123 6.88 -4.06 -3.55
N ARG A 124 8.10 -4.41 -3.98
CA ARG A 124 9.18 -3.43 -4.21
C ARG A 124 8.78 -2.36 -5.22
N GLU A 125 8.26 -2.74 -6.39
CA GLU A 125 7.79 -1.78 -7.40
C GLU A 125 6.65 -0.91 -6.86
N SER A 126 5.81 -1.46 -5.97
CA SER A 126 4.68 -0.74 -5.40
C SER A 126 5.11 0.34 -4.42
N ILE A 127 6.17 0.08 -3.63
CA ILE A 127 6.78 1.10 -2.76
C ILE A 127 7.35 2.24 -3.60
N VAL A 128 8.15 1.92 -4.62
CA VAL A 128 8.75 2.94 -5.49
C VAL A 128 7.67 3.75 -6.20
N TRP A 129 6.63 3.09 -6.72
CA TRP A 129 5.49 3.77 -7.35
C TRP A 129 4.78 4.72 -6.38
N LEU A 130 4.53 4.28 -5.15
CA LEU A 130 3.87 5.11 -4.13
C LEU A 130 4.68 6.37 -3.83
N VAL A 131 6.00 6.22 -3.64
CA VAL A 131 6.88 7.38 -3.40
C VAL A 131 6.91 8.31 -4.62
N SER A 132 6.97 7.76 -5.83
CA SER A 132 6.89 8.53 -7.07
C SER A 132 5.59 9.32 -7.18
N GLU A 133 4.47 8.76 -6.73
CA GLU A 133 3.16 9.43 -6.82
C GLU A 133 3.08 10.64 -5.90
N TYR A 134 3.64 10.52 -4.68
CA TYR A 134 3.60 11.57 -3.68
C TYR A 134 4.92 12.37 -3.57
N CYS A 135 5.77 12.33 -4.59
CA CYS A 135 7.09 12.96 -4.53
C CYS A 135 7.05 14.49 -4.44
N ARG A 136 5.94 15.12 -4.84
CA ARG A 136 5.70 16.56 -4.68
C ARG A 136 5.26 16.92 -3.27
N GLU A 137 4.40 16.10 -2.67
CA GLU A 137 3.92 16.28 -1.31
C GLU A 137 4.98 15.89 -0.27
N LEU A 138 5.91 15.00 -0.62
CA LEU A 138 6.93 14.43 0.26
C LEU A 138 8.36 14.61 -0.33
N PRO A 139 8.80 15.86 -0.58
CA PRO A 139 10.04 16.14 -1.32
C PRO A 139 11.30 15.59 -0.63
N HIS A 140 11.28 15.46 0.71
CA HIS A 140 12.42 14.94 1.46
C HIS A 140 12.57 13.42 1.39
N LEU A 141 11.48 12.69 1.17
CA LEU A 141 11.49 11.22 1.19
C LEU A 141 11.86 10.60 -0.17
N ALA A 142 11.52 11.28 -1.25
CA ALA A 142 11.71 10.74 -2.60
C ALA A 142 13.20 10.57 -3.00
N PRO A 143 14.13 11.50 -2.70
CA PRO A 143 15.56 11.29 -2.93
C PRO A 143 16.15 10.11 -2.15
N ASP A 144 15.69 9.91 -0.91
CA ASP A 144 16.11 8.78 -0.07
C ASP A 144 15.65 7.44 -0.66
N MET A 145 14.40 7.37 -1.13
CA MET A 145 13.90 6.19 -1.85
C MET A 145 14.71 5.93 -3.12
N LEU A 146 14.98 6.97 -3.92
CA LEU A 146 15.77 6.82 -5.14
C LEU A 146 17.17 6.27 -4.82
N ARG A 147 17.84 6.76 -3.77
CA ARG A 147 19.14 6.24 -3.31
C ARG A 147 19.08 4.75 -2.97
N LEU A 148 18.03 4.32 -2.25
CA LEU A 148 17.85 2.90 -1.89
C LEU A 148 17.61 2.02 -3.13
N ALA A 149 16.72 2.45 -4.03
CA ALA A 149 16.41 1.72 -5.25
C ALA A 149 17.60 1.65 -6.23
N ALA A 150 18.39 2.73 -6.33
CA ALA A 150 19.58 2.78 -7.17
C ALA A 150 20.65 1.76 -6.75
N ARG A 151 20.79 1.49 -5.45
CA ARG A 151 21.78 0.53 -4.91
C ARG A 151 21.54 -0.90 -5.40
N SER A 152 20.29 -1.35 -5.50
CA SER A 152 19.95 -2.70 -6.00
C SER A 152 19.63 -2.73 -7.49
N PHE A 153 19.63 -1.58 -8.17
CA PHE A 153 19.08 -1.41 -9.51
C PHE A 153 19.58 -2.46 -10.52
N CYS A 154 20.89 -2.75 -10.57
CA CYS A 154 21.43 -3.72 -11.54
C CYS A 154 20.83 -5.13 -11.38
N ASN A 155 20.54 -5.52 -10.14
CA ASN A 155 20.04 -6.84 -9.76
C ASN A 155 18.51 -6.93 -9.75
N ASP A 156 17.81 -5.79 -9.76
CA ASP A 156 16.35 -5.75 -9.75
C ASP A 156 15.75 -6.22 -11.09
N ILE A 157 14.50 -6.70 -11.03
CA ILE A 157 13.75 -7.08 -12.23
C ILE A 157 13.29 -5.84 -13.02
N THR A 158 12.90 -6.04 -14.28
CA THR A 158 12.50 -4.98 -15.22
C THR A 158 11.45 -4.01 -14.66
N ASN A 159 10.42 -4.50 -13.97
CA ASN A 159 9.37 -3.61 -13.47
C ASN A 159 9.87 -2.67 -12.36
N VAL A 160 10.67 -3.19 -11.42
CA VAL A 160 11.25 -2.38 -10.34
C VAL A 160 12.24 -1.36 -10.93
N LYS A 161 13.03 -1.76 -11.93
CA LYS A 161 13.90 -0.86 -12.69
C LYS A 161 13.11 0.26 -13.36
N HIS A 162 12.00 -0.06 -14.02
CA HIS A 162 11.15 0.94 -14.66
C HIS A 162 10.58 1.92 -13.64
N GLN A 163 10.07 1.46 -12.49
CA GLN A 163 9.60 2.36 -11.44
C GLN A 163 10.72 3.25 -10.88
N THR A 164 11.94 2.72 -10.73
CA THR A 164 13.11 3.50 -10.28
C THR A 164 13.46 4.61 -11.26
N LEU A 165 13.48 4.30 -12.57
CA LEU A 165 13.71 5.30 -13.61
C LEU A 165 12.59 6.34 -13.66
N ASN A 166 11.34 5.92 -13.46
CA ASN A 166 10.19 6.83 -13.41
C ASN A 166 10.31 7.80 -12.22
N LEU A 167 10.70 7.31 -11.04
CA LEU A 167 10.98 8.14 -9.87
C LEU A 167 12.06 9.18 -10.17
N ALA A 168 13.18 8.74 -10.76
CA ALA A 168 14.28 9.62 -11.12
C ALA A 168 13.84 10.72 -12.10
N ALA A 169 13.11 10.35 -13.16
CA ALA A 169 12.59 11.29 -14.15
C ALA A 169 11.62 12.31 -13.52
N ARG A 170 10.72 11.86 -12.64
CA ARG A 170 9.81 12.74 -11.91
C ARG A 170 10.55 13.73 -11.02
N LEU A 171 11.58 13.29 -10.31
CA LEU A 171 12.38 14.16 -9.43
C LEU A 171 13.11 15.26 -10.21
N VAL A 172 13.71 14.92 -11.35
CA VAL A 172 14.35 15.91 -12.22
C VAL A 172 13.33 16.94 -12.71
N ALA A 173 12.18 16.48 -13.20
CA ALA A 173 11.14 17.37 -13.72
C ALA A 173 10.56 18.34 -12.66
N ILE A 174 10.46 17.89 -11.40
CA ILE A 174 9.99 18.73 -10.29
C ILE A 174 11.06 19.77 -9.94
N ASN A 175 12.31 19.36 -9.80
CA ASN A 175 13.40 20.26 -9.44
C ASN A 175 13.61 21.35 -10.51
N ASP A 176 13.54 20.98 -11.79
CA ASP A 176 13.64 21.95 -12.90
C ASP A 176 12.51 23.00 -12.83
N SER A 177 11.28 22.59 -12.48
CA SER A 177 10.14 23.52 -12.35
C SER A 177 10.26 24.48 -11.16
N GLU A 178 10.86 24.07 -10.05
CA GLU A 178 11.08 24.94 -8.88
C GLU A 178 12.18 25.97 -9.14
N THR A 179 13.24 25.62 -9.88
CA THR A 179 14.27 26.59 -10.30
C THR A 179 13.77 27.65 -11.27
N VAL A 180 12.78 27.36 -12.11
CA VAL A 180 12.23 28.32 -13.08
C VAL A 180 11.28 29.33 -12.40
N HIS A 181 10.64 28.97 -11.29
CA HIS A 181 9.78 29.88 -10.52
C HIS A 181 10.53 30.74 -9.49
N ALA A 182 11.82 30.48 -9.27
CA ALA A 182 12.68 31.24 -8.35
C ALA A 182 13.53 32.33 -9.04
N LEU A 183 13.40 32.48 -10.37
CA LEU A 183 14.03 33.51 -11.20
C LEU A 183 12.98 34.55 -11.64
#